data_AF-A0A0W8G8X2-F1
#
_entry.id   AF-A0A0W8G8X2-F1
#
_cell.length_a   1.000
_cell.length_b   1.000
_cell.length_c   1.000
_cell.angle_alpha   90.00
_cell.angle_beta   90.00
_cell.angle_gamma   90.00
#
_symmetry.space_group_name_H-M   'P 1'
#
loop_
_entity.id
_entity.type
_entity.pdbx_description
1 polymer ?
#
loop_
_entity_poly.entity_id
_entity_poly.type
_entity_poly.pdbx_seq_one_letter_code
_entity_poly.pdbx_strand_id
1 'polypeptide(L)'
;MSENSAFTCRLCGHCCQGEGGIVLAEADIVRLCAHLGLSREDFLAQAVVTVCGKHRIKSRADGYCLYFQEGTGCGVHPARPDICRAWPFFRGNLIDAISWEMAQDFCPGIDPDVPHAEFARQGMAYLRDQGICRSSGPCPRAAAAGTGEASPDKRREADTPEALVMDEPDTGTRPDPAGQPAGSTHHAP
;
A
#
# COMPACT_ATOMS: atom_id res chain seq x y z
N MET A 1 4.37 28.55 -0.51
CA MET A 1 3.92 27.15 -0.36
C MET A 1 4.58 26.66 0.90
N SER A 2 3.80 26.38 1.94
CA SER A 2 4.33 25.98 3.25
C SER A 2 4.93 24.58 3.15
N GLU A 3 6.20 24.43 3.52
CA GLU A 3 6.96 23.17 3.51
C GLU A 3 6.63 22.29 4.73
N ASN A 4 5.35 22.09 5.02
CA ASN A 4 4.93 21.23 6.14
C ASN A 4 4.93 19.76 5.72
N SER A 5 5.37 18.89 6.63
CA SER A 5 5.24 17.43 6.45
C SER A 5 3.77 17.03 6.56
N ALA A 6 3.26 16.33 5.55
CA ALA A 6 1.89 15.84 5.52
C ALA A 6 1.61 14.74 6.56
N PHE A 7 2.67 14.09 7.07
CA PHE A 7 2.55 13.03 8.06
C PHE A 7 3.77 12.94 8.98
N THR A 8 3.51 12.79 10.27
CA THR A 8 4.51 12.39 11.27
C THR A 8 3.90 11.36 12.22
N CYS A 9 4.45 10.14 12.24
CA CYS A 9 3.98 9.09 13.14
C CYS A 9 4.13 9.53 14.61
N ARG A 10 3.02 9.56 15.36
CA ARG A 10 3.00 9.92 16.79
C ARG A 10 3.15 8.72 17.73
N LEU A 11 3.47 7.54 17.20
CA LEU A 11 3.52 6.27 17.97
C LEU A 11 2.22 5.97 18.75
N CYS A 12 1.07 6.51 18.29
CA CYS A 12 -0.21 6.46 18.99
C CYS A 12 -0.83 5.06 19.12
N GLY A 13 -0.40 4.09 18.30
CA GLY A 13 -0.94 2.73 18.35
C GLY A 13 -2.23 2.48 17.57
N HIS A 14 -2.88 3.50 17.01
CA HIS A 14 -4.14 3.30 16.27
C HIS A 14 -3.97 2.31 15.11
N CYS A 15 -2.92 2.43 14.29
CA CYS A 15 -2.63 1.46 13.22
C CYS A 15 -2.19 0.07 13.70
N CYS A 16 -1.91 -0.09 15.00
CA CYS A 16 -1.61 -1.38 15.61
C CYS A 16 -2.87 -2.09 16.14
N GLN A 17 -4.01 -1.41 16.20
CA GLN A 17 -5.28 -1.99 16.64
C GLN A 17 -5.93 -2.76 15.48
N GLY A 18 -6.41 -3.97 15.77
CA GLY A 18 -7.03 -4.88 14.81
C GLY A 18 -6.26 -6.19 14.62
N GLU A 19 -6.89 -7.14 13.93
CA GLU A 19 -6.34 -8.47 13.71
C GLU A 19 -6.10 -8.78 12.24
N GLY A 20 -4.97 -9.44 11.95
CA GLY A 20 -4.67 -9.97 10.62
C GLY A 20 -4.34 -8.93 9.55
N GLY A 21 -4.34 -7.63 9.86
CA GLY A 21 -4.03 -6.58 8.88
C GLY A 21 -2.56 -6.56 8.44
N ILE A 22 -1.63 -7.00 9.28
CA ILE A 22 -0.19 -6.88 9.04
C ILE A 22 0.33 -8.13 8.32
N VAL A 23 0.18 -8.16 7.01
CA VAL A 23 0.73 -9.20 6.12
C VAL A 23 2.22 -8.92 5.87
N LEU A 24 3.04 -9.96 5.90
CA LEU A 24 4.49 -9.89 5.73
C LEU A 24 4.92 -10.43 4.37
N ALA A 25 5.74 -9.64 3.67
CA ALA A 25 6.61 -10.15 2.61
C ALA A 25 7.88 -10.76 3.19
N GLU A 26 8.62 -11.51 2.38
CA GLU A 26 9.91 -12.10 2.76
C GLU A 26 10.91 -11.04 3.26
N ALA A 27 10.94 -9.86 2.63
CA ALA A 27 11.80 -8.75 3.05
C ALA A 27 11.41 -8.17 4.43
N ASP A 28 10.14 -8.27 4.82
CA ASP A 28 9.67 -7.87 6.14
C ASP A 28 10.18 -8.85 7.20
N ILE A 29 10.10 -10.15 6.93
CA ILE A 29 10.57 -11.21 7.82
C ILE A 29 12.06 -11.05 8.10
N VAL A 30 12.88 -10.91 7.05
CA VAL A 30 14.33 -10.71 7.19
C VAL A 30 14.65 -9.49 8.05
N ARG A 31 13.98 -8.37 7.80
CA ARG A 31 14.21 -7.12 8.53
C ARG A 31 13.77 -7.21 9.99
N LEU A 32 12.64 -7.84 10.27
CA LEU A 32 12.17 -8.05 11.64
C LEU A 32 13.07 -9.02 12.41
N CYS A 33 13.51 -10.12 11.79
CA CYS A 33 14.45 -11.05 12.40
C CYS A 33 15.77 -10.35 12.77
N ALA A 34 16.34 -9.56 11.85
CA ALA A 34 17.57 -8.81 12.09
C ALA A 34 17.40 -7.78 13.23
N HIS A 35 16.25 -7.10 13.28
CA HIS A 35 15.98 -6.11 14.32
C HIS A 35 15.75 -6.75 15.70
N LEU A 36 15.08 -7.90 15.75
CA LEU A 36 14.75 -8.60 16.99
C LEU A 36 15.87 -9.53 17.47
N GLY A 37 16.89 -9.78 16.65
CA GLY A 37 17.96 -10.74 16.94
C GLY A 37 17.48 -12.19 16.97
N LEU A 38 16.45 -12.52 16.18
CA LEU A 38 15.83 -13.85 16.15
C LEU A 38 16.23 -14.61 14.89
N SER A 39 16.27 -15.94 14.99
CA SER A 39 16.27 -16.80 13.81
C SER A 39 14.94 -16.67 13.07
N ARG A 40 14.92 -17.05 11.79
CA ARG A 40 13.68 -17.08 11.00
C ARG A 40 12.68 -18.03 11.65
N GLU A 41 13.15 -19.21 12.05
CA GLU A 41 12.34 -20.27 12.64
C GLU A 41 11.67 -19.78 13.92
N ASP A 42 12.43 -19.15 14.82
CA ASP A 42 11.91 -18.62 16.08
C ASP A 42 10.91 -17.49 15.84
N PHE A 43 11.24 -16.55 14.94
CA PHE A 43 10.35 -15.45 14.58
C PHE A 43 9.01 -15.95 14.02
N LEU A 44 9.05 -16.91 13.08
CA LEU A 44 7.84 -17.47 12.49
C LEU A 44 7.00 -18.22 13.54
N ALA A 45 7.64 -19.00 14.42
CA ALA A 45 6.95 -19.74 15.47
C ALA A 45 6.29 -18.81 16.50
N GLN A 46 7.02 -17.80 16.98
CA GLN A 46 6.56 -16.97 18.09
C GLN A 46 5.64 -15.83 17.64
N ALA A 47 5.91 -15.19 16.50
CA ALA A 47 5.30 -13.90 16.13
C ALA A 47 4.35 -13.95 14.94
N VAL A 48 4.32 -15.05 14.17
CA VAL A 48 3.59 -15.12 12.91
C VAL A 48 2.47 -16.15 12.95
N VAL A 49 1.36 -15.83 12.29
CA VAL A 49 0.30 -16.77 11.92
C VAL A 49 0.20 -16.84 10.40
N THR A 50 0.01 -18.03 9.85
CA THR A 50 -0.16 -18.24 8.42
C THR A 50 -1.63 -18.43 8.11
N VAL A 51 -2.20 -17.54 7.29
CA VAL A 51 -3.62 -17.58 6.89
C VAL A 51 -3.69 -17.51 5.37
N CYS A 52 -4.28 -18.53 4.75
CA CYS A 52 -4.37 -18.67 3.29
C CYS A 52 -3.01 -18.52 2.59
N GLY A 53 -1.97 -19.14 3.15
CA GLY A 53 -0.60 -19.09 2.61
C GLY A 53 0.18 -17.82 2.90
N LYS A 54 -0.45 -16.77 3.46
CA LYS A 54 0.20 -15.50 3.77
C LYS A 54 0.63 -15.43 5.23
N HIS A 55 1.85 -14.98 5.48
CA HIS A 55 2.36 -14.71 6.83
C HIS A 55 1.80 -13.40 7.36
N ARG A 56 1.30 -13.40 8.60
CA ARG A 56 0.77 -12.23 9.29
C ARG A 56 1.34 -12.12 10.69
N ILE A 57 1.57 -10.92 11.19
CA ILE A 57 1.89 -10.73 12.60
C ILE A 57 0.68 -11.14 13.45
N LYS A 58 0.94 -11.90 14.51
CA LYS A 58 -0.08 -12.24 15.51
C LYS A 58 -0.60 -10.98 16.20
N SER A 59 -1.88 -10.99 16.55
CA SER A 59 -2.44 -10.04 17.51
C SER A 59 -2.47 -10.68 18.89
N ARG A 60 -2.37 -9.86 19.92
CA ARG A 60 -2.63 -10.25 21.30
C ARG A 60 -4.13 -10.37 21.54
N ALA A 61 -4.50 -10.92 22.70
CA ALA A 61 -5.89 -11.07 23.12
C ALA A 61 -6.65 -9.74 23.29
N ASP A 62 -5.94 -8.62 23.45
CA ASP A 62 -6.50 -7.26 23.52
C ASP A 62 -6.79 -6.67 22.12
N GLY A 63 -6.55 -7.42 21.05
CA GLY A 63 -6.76 -6.99 19.68
C GLY A 63 -5.67 -6.08 19.12
N TYR A 64 -4.53 -5.91 19.80
CA TYR A 64 -3.40 -5.16 19.27
C TYR A 64 -2.33 -6.07 18.66
N CYS A 65 -1.61 -5.53 17.67
CA CYS A 65 -0.39 -6.14 17.13
C CYS A 65 0.56 -6.58 18.25
N LEU A 66 1.16 -7.77 18.11
CA LEU A 66 2.08 -8.35 19.10
C LEU A 66 3.16 -7.38 19.58
N TYR A 67 3.63 -6.49 18.71
CA TYR A 67 4.72 -5.54 18.99
C TYR A 67 4.27 -4.17 19.51
N PHE A 68 2.98 -3.93 19.70
CA PHE A 68 2.51 -2.69 20.34
C PHE A 68 2.82 -2.71 21.84
N GLN A 69 3.26 -1.60 22.41
CA GLN A 69 3.52 -1.47 23.84
C GLN A 69 2.74 -0.26 24.36
N GLU A 70 1.80 -0.50 25.27
CA GLU A 70 0.99 0.56 25.88
C GLU A 70 1.89 1.65 26.47
N GLY A 71 1.56 2.92 26.21
CA GLY A 71 2.37 4.08 26.65
C GLY A 71 3.71 4.28 25.92
N THR A 72 4.17 3.35 25.08
CA THR A 72 5.43 3.46 24.31
C THR A 72 5.20 3.49 22.79
N GLY A 73 4.20 2.77 22.29
CA GLY A 73 3.89 2.67 20.87
C GLY A 73 4.42 1.41 20.21
N CYS A 74 4.83 1.50 18.94
CA CYS A 74 5.30 0.36 18.17
C CYS A 74 6.73 -0.04 18.58
N GLY A 75 6.90 -1.19 19.23
CA GLY A 75 8.20 -1.69 19.69
C GLY A 75 9.16 -2.10 18.57
N VAL A 76 8.65 -2.30 17.35
CA VAL A 76 9.46 -2.59 16.14
C VAL A 76 9.45 -1.43 15.16
N HIS A 77 9.23 -0.19 15.64
CA HIS A 77 9.09 0.98 14.77
C HIS A 77 10.22 1.08 13.72
N PRO A 78 11.52 0.93 14.06
CA PRO A 78 12.59 1.02 13.05
C PRO A 78 12.53 -0.07 11.97
N ALA A 79 11.93 -1.23 12.27
CA ALA A 79 11.89 -2.40 11.40
C ALA A 79 10.51 -2.69 10.81
N ARG A 80 9.55 -1.76 10.96
CA ARG A 80 8.14 -1.90 10.54
C ARG A 80 7.97 -2.62 9.21
N PRO A 81 7.06 -3.59 9.08
CA PRO A 81 6.64 -4.16 7.79
C PRO A 81 6.30 -3.12 6.74
N ASP A 82 6.38 -3.47 5.45
CA ASP A 82 6.03 -2.56 4.34
C ASP A 82 4.64 -1.97 4.51
N ILE A 83 3.66 -2.78 4.90
CA ILE A 83 2.29 -2.28 5.12
C ILE A 83 2.22 -1.27 6.27
N CYS A 84 3.03 -1.42 7.32
CA CYS A 84 3.11 -0.49 8.44
C CYS A 84 3.90 0.79 8.10
N ARG A 85 4.82 0.72 7.13
CA ARG A 85 5.47 1.91 6.56
C ARG A 85 4.53 2.66 5.63
N ALA A 86 3.74 1.94 4.85
CA ALA A 86 2.84 2.51 3.87
C ALA A 86 1.66 3.25 4.51
N TRP A 87 1.31 2.99 5.76
CA TRP A 87 0.34 3.82 6.49
C TRP A 87 0.93 5.23 6.77
N PRO A 88 0.22 6.33 6.48
CA PRO A 88 -1.17 6.47 6.01
C PRO A 88 -1.32 6.62 4.49
N PHE A 89 -0.26 6.44 3.72
CA PHE A 89 -0.19 6.59 2.26
C PHE A 89 -0.73 5.38 1.48
N PHE A 90 -1.72 4.67 1.99
CA PHE A 90 -2.39 3.64 1.19
C PHE A 90 -3.03 4.26 -0.05
N ARG A 91 -3.14 3.49 -1.13
CA ARG A 91 -3.64 4.02 -2.41
C ARG A 91 -4.94 4.79 -2.26
N GLY A 92 -5.91 4.25 -1.53
CA GLY A 92 -7.21 4.90 -1.30
C GLY A 92 -7.03 6.33 -0.80
N ASN A 93 -6.19 6.51 0.22
CA ASN A 93 -5.89 7.82 0.80
C ASN A 93 -5.11 8.74 -0.17
N LEU A 94 -4.37 8.19 -1.14
CA LEU A 94 -3.62 8.99 -2.11
C LEU A 94 -4.50 9.48 -3.28
N ILE A 95 -5.53 8.72 -3.67
CA ILE A 95 -6.34 9.02 -4.86
C ILE A 95 -7.76 9.51 -4.53
N ASP A 96 -8.23 9.30 -3.31
CA ASP A 96 -9.56 9.67 -2.85
C ASP A 96 -9.49 10.54 -1.59
N ALA A 97 -10.01 11.76 -1.71
CA ALA A 97 -10.00 12.73 -0.61
C ALA A 97 -10.88 12.29 0.56
N ILE A 98 -11.98 11.57 0.31
CA ILE A 98 -12.88 11.08 1.35
C ILE A 98 -12.17 10.01 2.20
N SER A 99 -11.48 9.06 1.54
CA SER A 99 -10.64 8.07 2.22
C SER A 99 -9.53 8.72 3.06
N TRP A 100 -8.91 9.78 2.54
CA TRP A 100 -7.91 10.55 3.27
C TRP A 100 -8.49 11.28 4.49
N GLU A 101 -9.67 11.90 4.39
CA GLU A 101 -10.37 12.53 5.52
C GLU A 101 -10.68 11.50 6.61
N MET A 102 -11.21 10.33 6.26
CA MET A 102 -11.42 9.25 7.23
C MET A 102 -10.11 8.77 7.88
N ALA A 103 -9.00 8.79 7.14
CA ALA A 103 -7.69 8.45 7.69
C ALA A 103 -7.20 9.53 8.69
N GLN A 104 -7.57 10.80 8.52
CA GLN A 104 -7.25 11.87 9.48
C GLN A 104 -8.00 11.67 10.80
N ASP A 105 -9.28 11.33 10.73
CA ASP A 105 -10.10 11.00 11.92
C ASP A 105 -9.48 9.86 12.72
N PHE A 106 -8.86 8.90 12.03
CA PHE A 106 -8.21 7.76 12.65
C PHE A 106 -6.78 8.04 13.11
N CYS A 107 -5.98 8.79 12.36
CA CYS A 107 -4.55 8.93 12.62
C CYS A 107 -4.16 10.38 12.96
N PRO A 108 -3.83 10.67 14.22
CA PRO A 108 -3.45 12.03 14.62
C PRO A 108 -2.12 12.48 14.01
N GLY A 109 -1.37 11.59 13.37
CA GLY A 109 -0.11 11.92 12.70
C GLY A 109 -0.29 12.61 11.34
N ILE A 110 -1.48 12.58 10.75
CA ILE A 110 -1.78 13.26 9.49
C ILE A 110 -2.00 14.75 9.80
N ASP A 111 -1.36 15.64 9.03
CA ASP A 111 -1.53 17.08 9.17
C ASP A 111 -2.81 17.51 8.41
N PRO A 112 -3.87 17.95 9.10
CA PRO A 112 -5.13 18.34 8.45
C PRO A 112 -5.02 19.66 7.68
N ASP A 113 -3.99 20.47 7.95
CA ASP A 113 -3.77 21.75 7.27
C ASP A 113 -3.05 21.57 5.91
N VAL A 114 -2.54 20.36 5.63
CA VAL A 114 -1.90 20.03 4.35
C VAL A 114 -2.97 19.60 3.34
N PRO A 115 -3.09 20.26 2.18
CA PRO A 115 -4.05 19.86 1.15
C PRO A 115 -3.85 18.41 0.67
N HIS A 116 -4.93 17.71 0.34
CA HIS A 116 -4.88 16.31 -0.14
C HIS A 116 -3.88 16.07 -1.26
N ALA A 117 -3.81 16.98 -2.24
CA ALA A 117 -2.87 16.88 -3.36
C ALA A 117 -1.40 16.88 -2.90
N GLU A 118 -1.08 17.64 -1.85
CA GLU A 118 0.25 17.70 -1.27
C GLU A 118 0.54 16.46 -0.41
N PHE A 119 -0.44 16.00 0.36
CA PHE A 119 -0.37 14.70 1.05
C PHE A 119 -0.08 13.57 0.07
N ALA A 120 -0.80 13.53 -1.06
CA ALA A 120 -0.61 12.53 -2.10
C ALA A 120 0.78 12.61 -2.74
N ARG A 121 1.25 13.83 -3.04
CA ARG A 121 2.60 14.06 -3.58
C ARG A 121 3.70 13.55 -2.64
N GLN A 122 3.64 13.92 -1.35
CA GLN A 122 4.61 13.50 -0.35
C GLN A 122 4.55 11.98 -0.11
N GLY A 123 3.34 11.42 -0.02
CA GLY A 123 3.13 9.99 0.15
C GLY A 123 3.71 9.16 -1.00
N MET A 124 3.45 9.56 -2.24
CA MET A 124 4.05 8.90 -3.41
C MET A 124 5.58 8.99 -3.41
N ALA A 125 6.15 10.13 -3.04
CA ALA A 125 7.60 10.29 -2.94
C ALA A 125 8.18 9.36 -1.86
N TYR A 126 7.55 9.31 -0.67
CA TYR A 126 7.93 8.43 0.42
C TYR A 126 7.87 6.95 0.02
N LEU A 127 6.77 6.49 -0.59
CA LEU A 127 6.63 5.09 -0.98
C LEU A 127 7.65 4.66 -2.04
N ARG A 128 8.06 5.57 -2.94
CA ARG A 128 9.14 5.31 -3.90
C ARG A 128 10.49 5.20 -3.21
N ASP A 129 10.80 6.13 -2.31
CA ASP A 129 12.05 6.13 -1.54
C ASP A 129 12.21 4.84 -0.71
N GLN A 130 11.12 4.36 -0.13
CA GLN A 130 11.09 3.10 0.62
C GLN A 130 11.05 1.85 -0.27
N GLY A 131 10.94 2.00 -1.60
CA GLY A 131 10.83 0.87 -2.54
C GLY A 131 9.54 0.06 -2.39
N ILE A 132 8.48 0.68 -1.86
CA ILE A 132 7.17 0.06 -1.61
C ILE A 132 6.25 0.20 -2.85
N CYS A 133 6.40 1.28 -3.63
CA CYS A 133 5.67 1.44 -4.89
C CYS A 133 6.02 0.31 -5.87
N ARG A 134 5.03 -0.49 -6.24
CA ARG A 134 5.10 -1.36 -7.43
C ARG A 134 4.45 -0.65 -8.60
N SER A 135 5.09 -0.68 -9.76
CA SER A 135 4.47 -0.32 -11.04
C SER A 135 3.34 -1.31 -11.32
N SER A 136 2.18 -0.76 -11.64
CA SER A 136 0.95 -1.45 -11.99
C SER A 136 1.04 -2.12 -13.37
N GLY A 137 1.84 -3.17 -13.50
CA GLY A 137 1.79 -4.00 -14.71
C GLY A 137 0.52 -4.85 -14.71
N PRO A 138 -0.13 -5.09 -15.87
CA PRO A 138 -1.29 -5.96 -15.92
C PRO A 138 -0.92 -7.36 -15.42
N CYS A 139 -1.81 -7.92 -14.59
CA CYS A 139 -1.74 -9.29 -14.11
C CYS A 139 -1.52 -10.24 -15.31
N PRO A 140 -0.46 -11.07 -15.35
CA PRO A 140 -0.36 -12.08 -16.39
C PRO A 140 -1.59 -12.97 -16.25
N ARG A 141 -2.52 -12.86 -17.22
CA ARG A 141 -3.65 -13.78 -17.36
C ARG A 141 -3.05 -15.18 -17.27
N ALA A 142 -3.57 -16.00 -16.36
CA ALA A 142 -3.17 -17.40 -16.20
C ALA A 142 -3.08 -18.07 -17.57
N ALA A 143 -1.87 -18.12 -18.12
CA ALA A 143 -1.59 -18.72 -19.40
C ALA A 143 -1.28 -20.19 -19.16
N ALA A 144 -1.93 -21.01 -19.96
CA ALA A 144 -1.92 -22.45 -19.92
C ALA A 144 -0.51 -23.06 -19.95
N ALA A 145 -0.45 -24.32 -19.51
CA ALA A 145 0.70 -25.21 -19.46
C ALA A 145 1.67 -25.14 -20.66
N GLY A 146 2.98 -25.26 -20.39
CA GLY A 146 3.98 -25.64 -21.40
C GLY A 146 5.43 -25.19 -21.15
N THR A 147 6.26 -26.13 -20.69
CA THR A 147 7.72 -26.35 -20.91
C THR A 147 8.76 -25.19 -20.91
N GLY A 148 9.79 -25.32 -20.06
CA GLY A 148 11.20 -25.09 -20.45
C GLY A 148 11.97 -23.87 -19.90
N GLU A 149 12.90 -24.15 -18.96
CA GLU A 149 14.18 -23.45 -18.66
C GLU A 149 14.22 -21.99 -18.13
N ALA A 150 15.38 -21.62 -17.56
CA ALA A 150 15.48 -21.02 -16.22
C ALA A 150 15.95 -19.54 -16.10
N SER A 151 15.43 -18.87 -15.04
CA SER A 151 16.00 -17.76 -14.20
C SER A 151 16.01 -16.31 -14.74
N PRO A 152 15.89 -15.22 -13.92
CA PRO A 152 15.88 -15.15 -12.44
C PRO A 152 14.69 -14.42 -11.77
N ASP A 153 14.58 -14.67 -10.47
CA ASP A 153 13.90 -13.91 -9.40
C ASP A 153 12.37 -14.06 -9.19
N LYS A 154 11.95 -15.30 -8.92
CA LYS A 154 10.62 -15.67 -8.40
C LYS A 154 10.37 -15.24 -6.94
N ARG A 155 11.01 -14.19 -6.44
CA ARG A 155 11.08 -13.87 -4.99
C ARG A 155 9.99 -12.90 -4.50
N ARG A 156 9.09 -12.43 -5.38
CA ARG A 156 8.31 -11.21 -5.10
C ARG A 156 6.85 -11.16 -5.58
N GLU A 157 6.27 -12.24 -6.11
CA GLU A 157 4.95 -12.18 -6.79
C GLU A 157 3.72 -12.58 -5.96
N ALA A 158 3.82 -13.33 -4.84
CA ALA A 158 2.63 -13.96 -4.25
C ALA A 158 1.99 -13.29 -3.02
N ASP A 159 2.65 -12.35 -2.32
CA ASP A 159 2.27 -12.03 -0.93
C ASP A 159 1.77 -10.59 -0.63
N THR A 160 1.56 -9.72 -1.62
CA THR A 160 1.15 -8.34 -1.31
C THR A 160 -0.36 -8.25 -1.01
N PRO A 161 -0.81 -7.57 0.07
CA PRO A 161 -2.21 -7.30 0.31
C PRO A 161 -2.79 -6.30 -0.71
N GLU A 162 -4.03 -6.55 -1.13
CA GLU A 162 -4.73 -5.89 -2.24
C GLU A 162 -4.81 -4.35 -2.10
N ALA A 163 -4.81 -3.84 -0.86
CA ALA A 163 -4.82 -2.42 -0.54
C ALA A 163 -3.60 -1.62 -1.06
N LEU A 164 -2.55 -2.30 -1.52
CA LEU A 164 -1.31 -1.68 -2.01
C LEU A 164 -1.18 -1.68 -3.54
N VAL A 165 -2.17 -2.18 -4.27
CA VAL A 165 -2.13 -2.20 -5.75
C VAL A 165 -2.64 -0.87 -6.27
N MET A 166 -1.78 -0.10 -6.96
CA MET A 166 -2.17 1.03 -7.81
C MET A 166 -2.50 0.55 -9.23
N ASP A 167 -3.39 1.19 -9.98
CA ASP A 167 -3.65 0.99 -11.41
C ASP A 167 -3.11 2.21 -12.13
N GLU A 168 -2.53 2.01 -13.30
CA GLU A 168 -2.08 3.11 -14.14
C GLU A 168 -3.28 3.94 -14.62
N PRO A 169 -3.11 5.26 -14.79
CA PRO A 169 -4.13 6.07 -15.43
C PRO A 169 -4.33 5.60 -16.88
N ASP A 170 -5.58 5.35 -17.24
CA ASP A 170 -6.03 5.03 -18.60
C ASP A 170 -5.63 6.15 -19.57
N THR A 171 -4.49 5.99 -20.23
CA THR A 171 -4.09 6.86 -21.34
C THR A 171 -4.73 6.37 -22.63
N GLY A 172 -5.83 7.03 -23.00
CA GLY A 172 -6.31 7.13 -24.39
C GLY A 172 -7.56 6.30 -24.67
N THR A 173 -8.69 6.91 -25.05
CA THR A 173 -8.80 7.52 -26.39
C THR A 173 -9.96 8.51 -26.41
N ARG A 174 -9.69 9.78 -26.74
CA ARG A 174 -10.72 10.74 -27.18
C ARG A 174 -11.05 10.46 -28.65
N PRO A 175 -12.33 10.36 -29.06
CA PRO A 175 -12.66 10.34 -30.48
C PRO A 175 -12.52 11.74 -31.09
N ASP A 176 -11.89 11.78 -32.27
CA ASP A 176 -11.69 12.92 -33.15
C ASP A 176 -13.03 13.37 -33.78
N PRO A 177 -13.36 14.69 -33.87
CA PRO A 177 -14.56 15.15 -34.54
C PRO A 177 -14.23 15.61 -35.97
N ALA A 178 -14.37 14.73 -36.97
CA ALA A 178 -14.46 15.17 -38.37
C ALA A 178 -15.23 14.17 -39.22
N GLY A 179 -16.33 14.65 -39.83
CA GLY A 179 -17.08 13.88 -40.83
C GLY A 179 -18.40 14.52 -41.24
N GLN A 180 -18.38 15.68 -41.89
CA GLN A 180 -19.42 16.00 -42.89
C GLN A 180 -19.07 15.27 -44.19
N PRO A 181 -20.06 14.92 -45.04
CA PRO A 181 -20.39 15.84 -46.14
C PRO A 181 -21.87 15.91 -46.59
N ALA A 182 -22.25 17.13 -46.98
CA ALA A 182 -22.93 17.59 -48.21
C ALA A 182 -24.35 17.10 -48.65
N GLY A 183 -25.20 18.12 -48.95
CA GLY A 183 -26.15 18.21 -50.08
C GLY A 183 -27.60 17.73 -49.79
N SER A 184 -28.70 18.34 -50.24
CA SER A 184 -28.97 19.49 -51.11
C SER A 184 -30.47 19.89 -50.98
N THR A 185 -30.74 21.20 -51.13
CA THR A 185 -31.91 21.87 -51.79
C THR A 185 -33.37 21.42 -51.51
N HIS A 186 -34.25 22.35 -51.07
CA HIS A 186 -35.09 23.17 -51.97
C HIS A 186 -36.13 24.06 -51.23
N HIS A 187 -36.27 25.28 -51.77
CA HIS A 187 -37.38 26.24 -51.83
C HIS A 187 -38.58 26.28 -50.84
N ALA A 188 -38.93 27.55 -50.52
CA ALA A 188 -40.14 28.11 -49.91
C ALA A 188 -41.47 27.74 -50.65
N PRO A 189 -42.67 28.16 -50.21
CA PRO A 189 -43.05 29.55 -49.87
C PRO A 189 -43.30 29.84 -48.38
#